data_AF-A0A954ZN09-F1
#
_entry.id   AF-A0A954ZN09-F1
#
_cell.length_a   1.000
_cell.length_b   1.000
_cell.length_c   1.000
_cell.angle_alpha   90.00
_cell.angle_beta   90.00
_cell.angle_gamma   90.00
#
_symmetry.space_group_name_H-M   'P 1'
#
loop_
_entity.id
_entity.type
_entity.pdbx_description
1 polymer ?
#
loop_
_entity_poly.entity_id
_entity_poly.type
_entity_poly.pdbx_seq_one_letter_code
_entity_poly.pdbx_strand_id
1 'polypeptide(L)'
;MANVLVIGPHPDDQELGMGGTIAKLAAQGHNVLLLDVTNGEPTPFGDPVTRQAEAMKASEVLATKGQPPIRRHLLGLKNREVLHSIEARHKLAAIIRAHQADILFAPFFEDAHPDHIAVTRIAEDARFDAKLTSLDLQSPVDGWTGESVLLGDPIYPKWFFYYYATHLRWVANPSFVIDVTGYEQTKIDSINAYHTQFVLPEKNRKIVDWVHASLTYFGSRIGVPSGEAFYTREPVGLTGFDSLA
;
A
#
# COMPACT_ATOMS: atom_id res chain seq x y z
N MET A 1 4.13 -12.87 -13.94
CA MET A 1 3.07 -12.42 -13.01
C MET A 1 3.64 -12.55 -11.60
N ALA A 2 3.44 -11.55 -10.75
CA ALA A 2 4.01 -11.52 -9.40
C ALA A 2 2.90 -11.25 -8.37
N ASN A 3 3.09 -11.75 -7.16
CA ASN A 3 2.23 -11.45 -6.01
C ASN A 3 2.75 -10.18 -5.34
N VAL A 4 1.95 -9.11 -5.43
CA VAL A 4 2.30 -7.80 -4.87
C VAL A 4 1.49 -7.58 -3.60
N LEU A 5 2.16 -7.25 -2.50
CA LEU A 5 1.53 -6.88 -1.24
C LEU A 5 1.78 -5.40 -0.97
N VAL A 6 0.72 -4.61 -0.88
CA VAL A 6 0.80 -3.18 -0.57
C VAL A 6 0.22 -2.94 0.82
N ILE A 7 1.09 -2.57 1.74
CA ILE A 7 0.80 -2.47 3.18
C ILE A 7 0.50 -1.01 3.49
N GLY A 8 -0.70 -0.72 3.99
CA GLY A 8 -1.13 0.59 4.46
C GLY A 8 -1.44 0.55 5.96
N PRO A 9 -0.99 1.55 6.74
CA PRO A 9 -1.40 1.70 8.13
C PRO A 9 -2.92 1.85 8.28
N HIS A 10 -3.52 2.66 7.42
CA HIS A 10 -4.96 2.90 7.37
C HIS A 10 -5.49 2.74 5.92
N PRO A 11 -6.80 2.50 5.76
CA PRO A 11 -7.40 2.41 4.43
C PRO A 11 -7.49 3.80 3.79
N ASP A 12 -6.57 4.11 2.88
CA ASP A 12 -6.45 5.32 2.03
C ASP A 12 -4.96 5.63 1.75
N ASP A 13 -4.06 5.19 2.64
CA ASP A 13 -2.62 5.42 2.56
C ASP A 13 -2.02 4.83 1.27
N GLN A 14 -2.45 3.62 0.88
CA GLN A 14 -1.98 2.95 -0.33
C GLN A 14 -2.40 3.73 -1.59
N GLU A 15 -3.64 4.21 -1.62
CA GLU A 15 -4.22 4.97 -2.72
C GLU A 15 -3.58 6.35 -2.87
N LEU A 16 -3.38 7.06 -1.76
CA LEU A 16 -2.67 8.34 -1.73
C LEU A 16 -1.23 8.17 -2.24
N GLY A 17 -0.52 7.18 -1.70
CA GLY A 17 0.89 6.97 -1.99
C GLY A 17 1.17 6.45 -3.39
N MET A 18 0.40 5.45 -3.83
CA MET A 18 0.72 4.68 -5.03
C MET A 18 -0.47 4.12 -5.82
N GLY A 19 -1.66 4.76 -5.73
CA GLY A 19 -2.86 4.30 -6.45
C GLY A 19 -2.68 4.16 -7.96
N GLY A 20 -1.87 5.00 -8.60
CA GLY A 20 -1.59 4.89 -10.04
C GLY A 20 -0.80 3.62 -10.37
N THR A 21 0.21 3.32 -9.56
CA THR A 21 1.03 2.11 -9.67
C THR A 21 0.22 0.87 -9.33
N ILE A 22 -0.66 0.90 -8.32
CA ILE A 22 -1.56 -0.21 -8.00
C ILE A 22 -2.43 -0.56 -9.22
N ALA A 23 -3.08 0.45 -9.82
CA ALA A 23 -3.91 0.26 -11.01
C ALA A 23 -3.09 -0.26 -12.20
N LYS A 24 -1.88 0.27 -12.42
CA LYS A 24 -0.95 -0.20 -13.46
C LYS A 24 -0.53 -1.66 -13.26
N LEU A 25 -0.18 -2.06 -12.04
CA LEU A 25 0.20 -3.44 -11.71
C LEU A 25 -0.97 -4.40 -11.91
N ALA A 26 -2.19 -4.00 -11.51
CA ALA A 26 -3.40 -4.78 -11.74
C ALA A 26 -3.69 -4.92 -13.24
N ALA A 27 -3.56 -3.85 -14.03
CA ALA A 27 -3.74 -3.87 -15.49
C ALA A 27 -2.73 -4.80 -16.19
N GLN A 28 -1.52 -4.92 -15.65
CA GLN A 28 -0.48 -5.86 -16.09
C GLN A 28 -0.73 -7.32 -15.63
N GLY A 29 -1.83 -7.56 -14.92
CA GLY A 29 -2.24 -8.88 -14.46
C GLY A 29 -1.55 -9.37 -13.19
N HIS A 30 -0.80 -8.52 -12.47
CA HIS A 30 -0.21 -8.91 -11.19
C HIS A 30 -1.31 -9.21 -10.15
N ASN A 31 -1.03 -10.15 -9.24
CA ASN A 31 -1.94 -10.49 -8.14
C ASN A 31 -1.68 -9.51 -6.98
N VAL A 32 -2.47 -8.44 -6.94
CA VAL A 32 -2.33 -7.36 -5.95
C VAL A 32 -3.21 -7.63 -4.73
N LEU A 33 -2.59 -7.60 -3.55
CA LEU A 33 -3.26 -7.61 -2.25
C LEU A 33 -2.95 -6.29 -1.53
N LEU A 34 -3.99 -5.55 -1.18
CA LEU A 34 -3.91 -4.41 -0.26
C LEU A 34 -4.09 -4.93 1.17
N LEU A 35 -3.14 -4.63 2.05
CA LEU A 35 -3.22 -4.97 3.46
C LEU A 35 -3.39 -3.69 4.27
N ASP A 36 -4.57 -3.53 4.86
CA ASP A 36 -4.79 -2.50 5.88
C ASP A 36 -4.36 -3.06 7.22
N VAL A 37 -3.46 -2.37 7.92
CA VAL A 37 -3.03 -2.82 9.24
C VAL A 37 -4.09 -2.50 10.30
N THR A 38 -4.78 -1.37 10.15
CA THR A 38 -5.89 -0.94 10.99
C THR A 38 -7.09 -0.60 10.13
N ASN A 39 -8.28 -0.47 10.74
CA ASN A 39 -9.47 -0.01 10.02
C ASN A 39 -9.54 1.54 9.87
N GLY A 40 -8.54 2.27 10.37
CA GLY A 40 -8.48 3.73 10.33
C GLY A 40 -9.40 4.48 11.30
N GLU A 41 -10.25 3.79 12.08
CA GLU A 41 -11.21 4.41 13.00
C GLU A 41 -10.66 4.59 14.41
N PRO A 42 -11.04 5.64 15.15
CA PRO A 42 -12.12 6.59 14.85
C PRO A 42 -11.70 7.72 13.90
N THR A 43 -12.60 8.15 13.00
CA THR A 43 -12.47 9.39 12.22
C THR A 43 -13.66 10.34 12.44
N PRO A 44 -13.58 11.64 12.11
CA PRO A 44 -14.66 12.59 12.40
C PRO A 44 -15.97 12.35 11.65
N PHE A 45 -15.92 11.71 10.48
CA PHE A 45 -17.08 11.49 9.60
C PHE A 45 -17.28 10.02 9.22
N GLY A 46 -16.41 9.13 9.69
CA GLY A 46 -16.45 7.70 9.40
C GLY A 46 -16.86 6.87 10.61
N ASP A 47 -17.06 5.58 10.33
CA ASP A 47 -17.24 4.51 11.28
C ASP A 47 -16.66 3.22 10.64
N PRO A 48 -16.49 2.12 11.38
CA PRO A 48 -15.86 0.91 10.84
C PRO A 48 -16.57 0.32 9.61
N VAL A 49 -17.91 0.39 9.55
CA VAL A 49 -18.70 -0.13 8.42
C VAL A 49 -18.55 0.77 7.21
N THR A 50 -18.62 2.09 7.42
CA THR A 50 -18.43 3.07 6.34
C THR A 50 -17.00 2.99 5.78
N ARG A 51 -15.98 2.91 6.64
CA ARG A 51 -14.58 2.77 6.19
C ARG A 51 -14.34 1.48 5.42
N GLN A 52 -14.95 0.37 5.84
CA GLN A 52 -14.91 -0.87 5.07
C GLN A 52 -15.50 -0.68 3.67
N ALA A 53 -16.68 -0.09 3.56
CA ALA A 53 -17.36 0.12 2.28
C ALA A 53 -16.55 1.01 1.33
N GLU A 54 -15.96 2.09 1.85
CA GLU A 54 -15.08 2.99 1.09
C GLU A 54 -13.80 2.28 0.63
N ALA A 55 -13.17 1.49 1.50
CA ALA A 55 -11.97 0.72 1.19
C ALA A 55 -12.20 -0.35 0.12
N MET A 56 -13.36 -1.03 0.17
CA MET A 56 -13.77 -1.95 -0.89
C MET A 56 -14.05 -1.22 -2.18
N LYS A 57 -14.70 -0.04 -2.11
CA LYS A 57 -14.99 0.76 -3.30
C LYS A 57 -13.71 1.26 -3.99
N ALA A 58 -12.72 1.71 -3.23
CA ALA A 58 -11.41 2.09 -3.77
C ALA A 58 -10.74 0.92 -4.49
N SER A 59 -10.82 -0.29 -3.93
CA SER A 59 -10.27 -1.51 -4.55
C SER A 59 -10.94 -1.83 -5.89
N GLU A 60 -12.27 -1.66 -5.98
CA GLU A 60 -13.01 -1.82 -7.25
C GLU A 60 -12.60 -0.80 -8.30
N VAL A 61 -12.40 0.46 -7.89
CA VAL A 61 -11.98 1.54 -8.81
C VAL A 61 -10.60 1.28 -9.38
N LEU A 62 -9.67 0.80 -8.55
CA LEU A 62 -8.30 0.48 -8.97
C LEU A 62 -8.23 -0.78 -9.86
N ALA A 63 -9.23 -1.66 -9.80
CA ALA A 63 -9.24 -2.91 -10.54
C ALA A 63 -9.43 -2.68 -12.05
N THR A 64 -8.78 -3.51 -12.86
CA THR A 64 -8.90 -3.46 -14.33
C THR A 64 -9.80 -4.59 -14.82
N LYS A 65 -10.81 -4.26 -15.64
CA LYS A 65 -11.72 -5.24 -16.21
C LYS A 65 -10.97 -6.30 -17.02
N GLY A 66 -11.24 -7.58 -16.76
CA GLY A 66 -10.61 -8.71 -17.44
C GLY A 66 -9.27 -9.14 -16.83
N GLN A 67 -8.80 -8.47 -15.77
CA GLN A 67 -7.67 -8.88 -14.95
C GLN A 67 -8.15 -9.47 -13.61
N PRO A 68 -7.29 -10.17 -12.85
CA PRO A 68 -7.61 -10.59 -11.49
C PRO A 68 -8.09 -9.42 -10.63
N PRO A 69 -9.06 -9.63 -9.73
CA PRO A 69 -9.49 -8.56 -8.83
C PRO A 69 -8.36 -8.17 -7.87
N ILE A 70 -8.34 -6.89 -7.51
CA ILE A 70 -7.53 -6.44 -6.37
C ILE A 70 -8.21 -6.94 -5.10
N ARG A 71 -7.48 -7.72 -4.30
CA ARG A 71 -7.97 -8.19 -2.99
C ARG A 71 -7.54 -7.21 -1.91
N ARG A 72 -8.30 -7.17 -0.81
CA ARG A 72 -8.01 -6.34 0.35
C ARG A 72 -8.23 -7.14 1.63
N HIS A 73 -7.39 -6.93 2.62
CA HIS A 73 -7.40 -7.66 3.89
C HIS A 73 -7.14 -6.69 5.05
N LEU A 74 -7.84 -6.86 6.17
CA LEU A 74 -7.56 -6.13 7.41
C LEU A 74 -6.80 -7.00 8.41
N LEU A 75 -5.59 -6.58 8.79
CA LEU A 75 -4.79 -7.27 9.81
C LEU A 75 -5.44 -7.18 11.21
N GLY A 76 -6.22 -6.11 11.44
CA GLY A 76 -7.02 -5.94 12.66
C GLY A 76 -6.24 -5.38 13.85
N LEU A 77 -5.14 -4.66 13.63
CA LEU A 77 -4.52 -3.88 14.71
C LEU A 77 -5.33 -2.63 15.01
N LYS A 78 -5.20 -2.14 16.23
CA LYS A 78 -5.94 -0.98 16.71
C LYS A 78 -5.27 0.31 16.24
N ASN A 79 -6.02 1.11 15.49
CA ASN A 79 -5.63 2.44 15.04
C ASN A 79 -5.22 3.35 16.21
N ARG A 80 -4.18 4.17 15.99
CA ARG A 80 -3.52 5.06 16.97
C ARG A 80 -2.80 4.35 18.12
N GLU A 81 -2.79 3.03 18.11
CA GLU A 81 -2.20 2.17 19.14
C GLU A 81 -1.31 1.09 18.51
N VAL A 82 -0.89 1.29 17.25
CA VAL A 82 -0.05 0.31 16.57
C VAL A 82 1.33 0.28 17.21
N LEU A 83 1.67 -0.87 17.79
CA LEU A 83 2.98 -1.13 18.37
C LEU A 83 3.73 -2.14 17.54
N HIS A 84 5.02 -1.88 17.35
CA HIS A 84 5.93 -2.87 16.80
C HIS A 84 6.18 -3.99 17.83
N SER A 85 5.37 -5.06 17.73
CA SER A 85 5.46 -6.24 18.59
C SER A 85 5.74 -7.51 17.78
N ILE A 86 6.21 -8.56 18.47
CA ILE A 86 6.38 -9.90 17.86
C ILE A 86 5.05 -10.40 17.30
N GLU A 87 3.94 -10.19 18.03
CA GLU A 87 2.61 -10.59 17.56
C GLU A 87 2.22 -9.89 16.25
N ALA A 88 2.43 -8.58 16.17
CA ALA A 88 2.13 -7.80 14.96
C ALA A 88 2.98 -8.25 13.77
N ARG A 89 4.29 -8.48 13.99
CA ARG A 89 5.21 -9.02 12.99
C ARG A 89 4.77 -10.39 12.50
N HIS A 90 4.40 -11.30 13.40
CA HIS A 90 3.98 -12.64 13.05
C HIS A 90 2.66 -12.63 12.26
N LYS A 91 1.70 -11.79 12.65
CA LYS A 91 0.46 -11.59 11.88
C LYS A 91 0.77 -11.14 10.45
N LEU A 92 1.64 -10.14 10.27
CA LEU A 92 2.00 -9.66 8.93
C LEU A 92 2.82 -10.71 8.15
N ALA A 93 3.73 -11.43 8.80
CA ALA A 93 4.50 -12.52 8.20
C ALA A 93 3.57 -13.65 7.71
N ALA A 94 2.49 -13.92 8.42
CA ALA A 94 1.49 -14.90 8.00
C ALA A 94 0.75 -14.45 6.74
N ILE A 95 0.45 -13.14 6.59
CA ILE A 95 -0.09 -12.57 5.35
C ILE A 95 0.89 -12.73 4.19
N ILE A 96 2.18 -12.42 4.42
CA ILE A 96 3.22 -12.58 3.41
C ILE A 96 3.26 -14.04 2.91
N ARG A 97 3.20 -15.03 3.82
CA ARG A 97 3.14 -16.44 3.46
C ARG A 97 1.84 -16.81 2.76
N ALA A 98 0.69 -16.42 3.28
CA ALA A 98 -0.61 -16.74 2.69
C ALA A 98 -0.75 -16.19 1.26
N HIS A 99 -0.23 -14.99 1.00
CA HIS A 99 -0.24 -14.39 -0.33
C HIS A 99 0.94 -14.83 -1.23
N GLN A 100 1.94 -15.51 -0.66
CA GLN A 100 3.22 -15.81 -1.33
C GLN A 100 3.81 -14.56 -1.99
N ALA A 101 3.93 -13.48 -1.21
CA ALA A 101 4.29 -12.16 -1.74
C ALA A 101 5.74 -12.11 -2.26
N ASP A 102 5.91 -11.70 -3.52
CA ASP A 102 7.21 -11.48 -4.17
C ASP A 102 7.76 -10.07 -3.90
N ILE A 103 6.85 -9.09 -3.85
CA ILE A 103 7.16 -7.67 -3.78
C ILE A 103 6.30 -7.05 -2.67
N LEU A 104 6.95 -6.35 -1.75
CA LEU A 104 6.29 -5.58 -0.70
C LEU A 104 6.40 -4.08 -0.98
N PHE A 105 5.32 -3.36 -0.69
CA PHE A 105 5.29 -1.91 -0.61
C PHE A 105 4.79 -1.49 0.78
N ALA A 106 5.42 -0.49 1.39
CA ALA A 106 5.01 0.09 2.67
C ALA A 106 5.22 1.62 2.66
N PRO A 107 4.66 2.39 3.60
CA PRO A 107 4.93 3.83 3.69
C PRO A 107 6.41 4.12 3.90
N PHE A 108 6.85 5.31 3.51
CA PHE A 108 8.19 5.79 3.82
C PHE A 108 8.44 5.79 5.35
N PHE A 109 9.59 5.25 5.76
CA PHE A 109 9.88 4.95 7.17
C PHE A 109 10.09 6.19 8.06
N GLU A 110 10.23 7.38 7.47
CA GLU A 110 10.21 8.65 8.19
C GLU A 110 8.86 9.35 7.97
N ASP A 111 8.15 9.57 9.07
CA ASP A 111 6.85 10.23 9.08
C ASP A 111 6.66 10.97 10.41
N ALA A 112 5.69 11.89 10.46
CA ALA A 112 5.19 12.41 11.72
C ALA A 112 4.10 11.51 12.33
N HIS A 113 3.48 10.62 11.54
CA HIS A 113 2.43 9.70 12.03
C HIS A 113 3.03 8.43 12.68
N PRO A 114 2.82 8.19 13.99
CA PRO A 114 3.42 7.04 14.69
C PRO A 114 3.03 5.68 14.11
N ASP A 115 1.76 5.50 13.71
CA ASP A 115 1.33 4.24 13.09
C ASP A 115 2.06 3.97 11.77
N HIS A 116 2.38 4.99 10.96
CA HIS A 116 3.15 4.81 9.71
C HIS A 116 4.55 4.26 10.02
N ILE A 117 5.21 4.82 11.03
CA ILE A 117 6.53 4.37 11.49
C ILE A 117 6.45 2.93 12.01
N ALA A 118 5.48 2.65 12.89
CA ALA A 118 5.31 1.34 13.50
C ALA A 118 4.99 0.27 12.45
N VAL A 119 4.05 0.53 11.55
CA VAL A 119 3.65 -0.39 10.46
C VAL A 119 4.79 -0.66 9.51
N THR A 120 5.52 0.38 9.10
CA THR A 120 6.68 0.21 8.22
C THR A 120 7.73 -0.67 8.89
N ARG A 121 8.00 -0.46 10.18
CA ARG A 121 8.92 -1.30 10.93
C ARG A 121 8.41 -2.74 11.08
N ILE A 122 7.11 -2.95 11.31
CA ILE A 122 6.49 -4.27 11.36
C ILE A 122 6.68 -4.98 10.02
N ALA A 123 6.45 -4.29 8.90
CA ALA A 123 6.59 -4.84 7.56
C ALA A 123 8.03 -5.25 7.25
N GLU A 124 9.02 -4.42 7.60
CA GLU A 124 10.44 -4.73 7.42
C GLU A 124 10.84 -6.01 8.17
N ASP A 125 10.48 -6.11 9.45
CA ASP A 125 10.84 -7.25 10.28
C ASP A 125 10.05 -8.51 9.89
N ALA A 126 8.78 -8.37 9.54
CA ALA A 126 7.92 -9.45 9.07
C ALA A 126 8.39 -10.08 7.75
N ARG A 127 9.00 -9.29 6.84
CA ARG A 127 9.66 -9.83 5.63
C ARG A 127 10.71 -10.88 6.00
N PHE A 128 11.47 -10.66 7.08
CA PHE A 128 12.46 -11.61 7.56
C PHE A 128 11.81 -12.79 8.29
N ASP A 129 10.79 -12.56 9.12
CA ASP A 129 10.10 -13.64 9.84
C ASP A 129 9.38 -14.60 8.90
N ALA A 130 8.88 -14.09 7.76
CA ALA A 130 8.18 -14.88 6.75
C ALA A 130 9.02 -16.04 6.18
N LYS A 131 10.37 -15.97 6.19
CA LYS A 131 11.23 -17.07 5.72
C LYS A 131 11.64 -18.07 6.81
N LEU A 132 11.35 -17.80 8.08
CA LEU A 132 11.81 -18.64 9.19
C LEU A 132 11.00 -19.94 9.27
N THR A 133 11.62 -21.06 8.91
CA THR A 133 10.96 -22.38 8.82
C THR A 133 10.52 -22.94 10.18
N SER A 134 11.18 -22.57 11.27
CA SER A 134 10.84 -23.00 12.63
C SER A 134 9.78 -22.15 13.31
N LEU A 135 9.26 -21.12 12.62
CA LEU A 135 8.30 -20.18 13.19
C LEU A 135 6.88 -20.67 12.90
N ASP A 136 6.18 -21.06 13.96
CA ASP A 136 4.78 -21.50 13.92
C ASP A 136 3.85 -20.29 13.79
N LEU A 137 3.42 -20.02 12.56
CA LEU A 137 2.48 -18.95 12.24
C LEU A 137 1.07 -19.51 12.17
N GLN A 138 0.12 -18.74 12.68
CA GLN A 138 -1.29 -19.04 12.53
C GLN A 138 -1.79 -18.58 11.16
N SER A 139 -2.74 -19.32 10.58
CA SER A 139 -3.46 -18.87 9.40
C SER A 139 -4.10 -17.50 9.65
N PRO A 140 -3.90 -16.51 8.77
CA PRO A 140 -4.52 -15.20 8.93
C PRO A 140 -6.05 -15.29 8.92
N VAL A 141 -6.69 -14.35 9.62
CA VAL A 141 -8.14 -14.13 9.57
C VAL A 141 -8.35 -12.69 9.16
N ASP A 142 -9.16 -12.47 8.12
CA ASP A 142 -9.44 -11.12 7.63
C ASP A 142 -10.35 -10.37 8.61
N GLY A 143 -9.86 -9.26 9.13
CA GLY A 143 -10.64 -8.40 10.01
C GLY A 143 -11.86 -7.76 9.33
N TRP A 144 -11.89 -7.70 8.00
CA TRP A 144 -13.04 -7.18 7.25
C TRP A 144 -14.17 -8.21 7.12
N THR A 145 -13.85 -9.48 6.88
CA THR A 145 -14.84 -10.51 6.55
C THR A 145 -15.00 -11.59 7.62
N GLY A 146 -14.02 -11.73 8.51
CA GLY A 146 -13.92 -12.84 9.47
C GLY A 146 -13.45 -14.16 8.84
N GLU A 147 -13.11 -14.17 7.55
CA GLU A 147 -12.70 -15.39 6.84
C GLU A 147 -11.23 -15.73 7.10
N SER A 148 -10.93 -17.01 7.30
CA SER A 148 -9.56 -17.48 7.41
C SER A 148 -8.93 -17.72 6.04
N VAL A 149 -7.67 -17.29 5.89
CA VAL A 149 -6.87 -17.49 4.69
C VAL A 149 -5.87 -18.62 4.93
N LEU A 150 -5.75 -19.53 3.97
CA LEU A 150 -4.79 -20.63 4.06
C LEU A 150 -3.35 -20.08 4.15
N LEU A 151 -2.61 -20.52 5.17
CA LEU A 151 -1.19 -20.21 5.30
C LEU A 151 -0.39 -20.88 4.17
N GLY A 152 0.51 -20.12 3.55
CA GLY A 152 1.45 -20.64 2.55
C GLY A 152 2.81 -21.03 3.14
N ASP A 153 3.70 -21.50 2.26
CA ASP A 153 5.06 -21.89 2.62
C ASP A 153 5.92 -20.68 3.06
N PRO A 154 6.98 -20.91 3.86
CA PRO A 154 7.95 -19.86 4.18
C PRO A 154 8.57 -19.24 2.92
N ILE A 155 8.61 -17.91 2.90
CA ILE A 155 9.09 -17.14 1.75
C ILE A 155 9.86 -15.90 2.21
N TYR A 156 10.89 -15.51 1.47
CA TYR A 156 11.55 -14.21 1.62
C TYR A 156 11.20 -13.35 0.41
N PRO A 157 10.30 -12.35 0.54
CA PRO A 157 9.96 -11.45 -0.54
C PRO A 157 11.21 -10.85 -1.19
N LYS A 158 11.29 -10.92 -2.51
CA LYS A 158 12.46 -10.51 -3.28
C LYS A 158 12.71 -9.00 -3.15
N TRP A 159 11.65 -8.20 -3.17
CA TRP A 159 11.75 -6.74 -3.16
C TRP A 159 10.92 -6.11 -2.04
N PHE A 160 11.42 -5.01 -1.49
CA PHE A 160 10.72 -4.15 -0.55
C PHE A 160 10.92 -2.69 -0.95
N PHE A 161 9.82 -2.01 -1.26
CA PHE A 161 9.81 -0.62 -1.71
C PHE A 161 8.98 0.24 -0.78
N TYR A 162 9.32 1.52 -0.73
CA TYR A 162 8.64 2.50 0.10
C TYR A 162 7.91 3.51 -0.77
N TYR A 163 6.62 3.72 -0.53
CA TYR A 163 5.82 4.76 -1.19
C TYR A 163 5.67 6.00 -0.28
N TYR A 164 5.41 7.15 -0.88
CA TYR A 164 5.28 8.42 -0.14
C TYR A 164 3.81 8.75 0.15
N ALA A 165 3.32 8.33 1.30
CA ALA A 165 2.11 8.86 1.95
C ALA A 165 2.52 9.36 3.34
N THR A 166 3.09 10.57 3.38
CA THR A 166 3.79 11.11 4.56
C THR A 166 3.23 12.45 5.00
N HIS A 167 3.30 12.72 6.30
CA HIS A 167 2.86 13.96 6.93
C HIS A 167 3.99 15.00 7.04
N LEU A 168 5.15 14.72 6.45
CA LEU A 168 6.30 15.61 6.46
C LEU A 168 6.24 16.64 5.33
N ARG A 169 6.64 17.88 5.65
CA ARG A 169 6.69 19.01 4.69
C ARG A 169 8.06 19.12 4.03
N TRP A 170 8.52 18.03 3.44
CA TRP A 170 9.83 17.94 2.80
C TRP A 170 9.72 17.61 1.31
N VAL A 171 10.84 17.78 0.60
CA VAL A 171 10.95 17.37 -0.79
C VAL A 171 11.46 15.94 -0.80
N ALA A 172 10.64 15.00 -1.27
CA ALA A 172 11.02 13.61 -1.35
C ALA A 172 12.22 13.40 -2.30
N ASN A 173 13.12 12.51 -1.90
CA ASN A 173 14.29 12.10 -2.69
C ASN A 173 14.17 10.61 -3.05
N PRO A 174 13.40 10.27 -4.11
CA PRO A 174 13.14 8.89 -4.47
C PRO A 174 14.36 8.18 -5.05
N SER A 175 14.38 6.85 -4.91
CA SER A 175 15.33 5.98 -5.60
C SER A 175 14.93 5.74 -7.06
N PHE A 176 13.62 5.72 -7.36
CA PHE A 176 13.08 5.58 -8.71
C PHE A 176 11.66 6.17 -8.80
N VAL A 177 11.20 6.38 -10.03
CA VAL A 177 9.83 6.82 -10.34
C VAL A 177 9.21 5.81 -11.30
N ILE A 178 7.94 5.46 -11.09
CA ILE A 178 7.16 4.65 -12.02
C ILE A 178 6.28 5.59 -12.85
N ASP A 179 6.37 5.48 -14.17
CA ASP A 179 5.42 6.12 -15.09
C ASP A 179 4.01 5.54 -14.86
N VAL A 180 3.05 6.38 -14.52
CA VAL A 180 1.64 6.02 -14.31
C VAL A 180 0.71 6.76 -15.26
N THR A 181 1.25 7.23 -16.39
CA THR A 181 0.47 7.89 -17.44
C THR A 181 -0.70 7.00 -17.88
N GLY A 182 -1.92 7.56 -17.86
CA GLY A 182 -3.17 6.85 -18.14
C GLY A 182 -3.86 6.26 -16.92
N TYR A 183 -3.28 6.35 -15.71
CA TYR A 183 -3.84 5.84 -14.45
C TYR A 183 -4.12 6.94 -13.42
N GLU A 184 -3.93 8.21 -13.79
CA GLU A 184 -4.09 9.36 -12.90
C GLU A 184 -5.52 9.48 -12.39
N GLN A 185 -6.50 9.42 -13.29
CA GLN A 185 -7.90 9.55 -12.91
C GLN A 185 -8.33 8.37 -12.02
N THR A 186 -7.87 7.15 -12.32
CA THR A 186 -8.13 5.98 -11.49
C THR A 186 -7.58 6.15 -10.08
N LYS A 187 -6.36 6.68 -9.92
CA LYS A 187 -5.81 7.04 -8.60
C LYS A 187 -6.73 8.01 -7.87
N ILE A 188 -7.14 9.07 -8.54
CA ILE A 188 -7.92 10.15 -7.93
C ILE A 188 -9.33 9.70 -7.56
N ASP A 189 -9.97 8.91 -8.41
CA ASP A 189 -11.26 8.30 -8.13
C ASP A 189 -11.18 7.33 -6.95
N SER A 190 -10.07 6.59 -6.81
CA SER A 190 -9.85 5.69 -5.66
C SER A 190 -9.70 6.46 -4.34
N ILE A 191 -9.06 7.63 -4.36
CA ILE A 191 -8.95 8.52 -3.19
C ILE A 191 -10.33 9.11 -2.87
N ASN A 192 -11.07 9.58 -3.89
CA ASN A 192 -12.40 10.15 -3.71
C ASN A 192 -13.46 9.12 -3.28
N ALA A 193 -13.19 7.81 -3.41
CA ALA A 193 -14.04 6.77 -2.85
C ALA A 193 -14.12 6.84 -1.31
N TYR A 194 -13.09 7.38 -0.65
CA TYR A 194 -13.11 7.70 0.78
C TYR A 194 -13.80 9.04 1.03
N HIS A 195 -15.10 9.07 0.77
CA HIS A 195 -15.94 10.24 0.86
C HIS A 195 -15.86 10.91 2.25
N THR A 196 -15.81 10.10 3.31
CA THR A 196 -15.67 10.56 4.70
C THR A 196 -14.32 11.19 5.01
N GLN A 197 -13.28 10.92 4.20
CA GLN A 197 -11.92 11.43 4.42
C GLN A 197 -11.54 12.58 3.50
N PHE A 198 -11.91 12.54 2.21
CA PHE A 198 -11.45 13.53 1.23
C PHE A 198 -12.55 14.36 0.57
N VAL A 199 -13.83 14.02 0.78
CA VAL A 199 -14.96 14.77 0.18
C VAL A 199 -15.73 15.56 1.23
N LEU A 200 -16.16 14.94 2.34
CA LEU A 200 -16.82 15.65 3.44
C LEU A 200 -15.89 16.64 4.15
N PRO A 201 -14.65 16.27 4.54
CA PRO A 201 -13.79 17.17 5.28
C PRO A 201 -13.19 18.22 4.34
N GLU A 202 -13.64 19.47 4.48
CA GLU A 202 -13.20 20.57 3.60
C GLU A 202 -11.67 20.75 3.56
N LYS A 203 -11.00 20.55 4.70
CA LYS A 203 -9.54 20.65 4.82
C LYS A 203 -8.79 19.63 3.97
N ASN A 204 -9.37 18.44 3.78
CA ASN A 204 -8.70 17.32 3.12
C ASN A 204 -8.92 17.32 1.61
N ARG A 205 -9.91 18.05 1.08
CA ARG A 205 -10.16 18.15 -0.37
C ARG A 205 -8.92 18.59 -1.16
N LYS A 206 -8.12 19.50 -0.59
CA LYS A 206 -6.88 20.01 -1.22
C LYS A 206 -5.78 18.97 -1.33
N ILE A 207 -5.85 17.88 -0.55
CA ILE A 207 -4.88 16.79 -0.64
C ILE A 207 -4.96 16.15 -2.03
N VAL A 208 -6.16 16.04 -2.61
CA VAL A 208 -6.38 15.51 -3.97
C VAL A 208 -5.66 16.38 -5.02
N ASP A 209 -5.73 17.70 -4.88
CA ASP A 209 -5.00 18.64 -5.76
C ASP A 209 -3.48 18.47 -5.62
N TRP A 210 -2.99 18.26 -4.40
CA TRP A 210 -1.57 18.03 -4.14
C TRP A 210 -1.08 16.69 -4.71
N VAL A 211 -1.91 15.65 -4.65
CA VAL A 211 -1.63 14.35 -5.28
C VAL A 211 -1.52 14.53 -6.80
N HIS A 212 -2.45 15.25 -7.43
CA HIS A 212 -2.36 15.59 -8.85
C HIS A 212 -1.06 16.33 -9.19
N ALA A 213 -0.72 17.37 -8.43
CA ALA A 213 0.51 18.13 -8.64
C ALA A 213 1.77 17.25 -8.47
N SER A 214 1.75 16.32 -7.51
CA SER A 214 2.84 15.37 -7.28
C SER A 214 3.03 14.40 -8.44
N LEU A 215 1.95 13.91 -9.05
CA LEU A 215 2.01 13.06 -10.23
C LEU A 215 2.73 13.76 -11.38
N THR A 216 2.34 15.00 -11.69
CA THR A 216 2.99 15.80 -12.74
C THR A 216 4.45 16.10 -12.39
N TYR A 217 4.73 16.45 -11.13
CA TYR A 217 6.09 16.76 -10.69
C TYR A 217 7.03 15.57 -10.91
N PHE A 218 6.69 14.38 -10.42
CA PHE A 218 7.55 13.21 -10.57
C PHE A 218 7.58 12.68 -12.00
N GLY A 219 6.48 12.74 -12.75
CA GLY A 219 6.47 12.44 -14.18
C GLY A 219 7.50 13.28 -14.94
N SER A 220 7.56 14.58 -14.66
CA SER A 220 8.53 15.48 -15.29
C SER A 220 9.99 15.15 -14.99
N ARG A 221 10.29 14.38 -13.92
CA ARG A 221 11.66 13.96 -13.59
C ARG A 221 12.17 12.84 -14.48
N ILE A 222 11.27 12.09 -15.12
CA ILE A 222 11.57 10.97 -16.02
C ILE A 222 10.97 11.18 -17.41
N GLY A 223 10.62 12.42 -17.78
CA GLY A 223 10.18 12.75 -19.15
C GLY A 223 8.77 12.27 -19.54
N VAL A 224 7.90 11.91 -18.58
CA VAL A 224 6.52 11.44 -18.84
C VAL A 224 5.46 12.36 -18.22
N PRO A 225 4.19 12.31 -18.67
CA PRO A 225 3.11 13.13 -18.10
C PRO A 225 2.92 12.96 -16.58
N SER A 226 2.96 11.72 -16.09
CA SER A 226 2.62 11.41 -14.69
C SER A 226 3.49 10.29 -14.13
N GLY A 227 4.02 10.50 -12.92
CA GLY A 227 4.87 9.52 -12.25
C GLY A 227 4.61 9.42 -10.74
N GLU A 228 4.85 8.24 -10.18
CA GLU A 228 4.86 8.02 -8.73
C GLU A 228 6.25 7.67 -8.23
N ALA A 229 6.66 8.34 -7.15
CA ALA A 229 7.98 8.21 -6.55
C ALA A 229 8.03 7.05 -5.55
N PHE A 230 9.17 6.35 -5.54
CA PHE A 230 9.43 5.26 -4.61
C PHE A 230 10.87 5.31 -4.09
N TYR A 231 11.07 4.77 -2.90
CA TYR A 231 12.40 4.58 -2.32
C TYR A 231 12.70 3.10 -2.12
N THR A 232 13.99 2.76 -2.15
CA THR A 232 14.52 1.44 -1.79
C THR A 232 15.85 1.59 -1.08
N ARG A 233 16.10 0.73 -0.08
CA ARG A 233 17.43 0.59 0.54
C ARG A 233 18.37 -0.30 -0.27
N GLU A 234 17.81 -1.09 -1.18
CA GLU A 234 18.52 -2.06 -2.01
C GLU A 234 18.71 -1.52 -3.44
N PRO A 235 19.83 -1.79 -4.11
CA PRO A 235 20.03 -1.37 -5.50
C PRO A 235 18.95 -1.93 -6.44
N VAL A 236 18.46 -1.08 -7.35
CA VAL A 236 17.62 -1.52 -8.47
C VAL A 236 18.52 -1.88 -9.64
N GLY A 237 18.47 -3.13 -10.08
CA GLY A 237 19.23 -3.60 -11.23
C GLY A 237 18.59 -3.18 -12.55
N LEU A 238 19.39 -2.64 -13.47
CA LEU A 238 19.00 -2.37 -14.86
C LEU A 238 19.64 -3.43 -15.78
N THR A 239 18.88 -3.95 -16.73
CA THR A 239 19.38 -4.91 -17.72
C THR A 239 19.97 -4.23 -18.96
N GLY A 240 19.71 -2.93 -19.15
CA GLY A 240 20.21 -2.10 -20.24
C GLY A 240 19.67 -0.66 -20.14
N PHE A 241 20.15 0.23 -21.01
CA PHE A 241 19.73 1.63 -21.02
C PHE A 241 18.29 1.84 -21.50
N ASP A 242 17.74 0.90 -22.28
CA ASP A 242 16.34 0.93 -22.73
C ASP A 242 15.32 0.81 -21.58
N SER A 243 15.79 0.45 -20.38
CA SER A 243 14.97 0.42 -19.15
C SER A 243 14.93 1.76 -18.42
N LEU A 244 15.71 2.75 -18.86
CA LEU A 244 15.60 4.13 -18.37
C LEU A 244 14.44 4.81 -19.09
N ALA A 245 13.51 5.36 -18.31
CA ALA A 245 12.46 6.25 -18.81
C ALA A 245 13.02 7.64 -19.10
#